data_AF-A0A6P1ILB0-F1
#
_entry.id   AF-A0A6P1ILB0-F1
#
_cell.length_a   1.000
_cell.length_b   1.000
_cell.length_c   1.000
_cell.angle_alpha   90.00
_cell.angle_beta   90.00
_cell.angle_gamma   90.00
#
_symmetry.space_group_name_H-M   'P 1'
#
loop_
_entity.id
_entity.type
_entity.pdbx_description
1 polymer ?
#
loop_
_entity_poly.entity_id
_entity_poly.type
_entity_poly.pdbx_seq_one_letter_code
_entity_poly.pdbx_strand_id
1 'polypeptide(L)'
;MTTFITKLAYQLIPGDQVQLASHPDLQASATEERTHSPVEIAGRVIDGLISIRLVDMEPVLLGANDVLKLKVPAILEFPHRLLLTENDADERLEVGFAFRDSIVRDNLVSEGNTFSHPLDIYGLTPENHKALVDFNKAIDDAVEDAINAFALGIQNHVGCTDGGFAGQIFSHDARVHQVRNALIEYAVLEVGFTKNSVQTESSS
;
A
#
# COMPACT_ATOMS: atom_id res chain seq x y z
N MET A 1 5.12 -0.72 -23.24
CA MET A 1 5.75 -1.50 -22.16
C MET A 1 4.77 -1.52 -21.00
N THR A 2 4.50 -2.70 -20.45
CA THR A 2 3.56 -2.88 -19.34
C THR A 2 4.34 -3.42 -18.14
N THR A 3 4.20 -2.77 -16.99
CA THR A 3 4.78 -3.18 -15.72
C THR A 3 3.80 -4.06 -14.94
N PHE A 4 4.31 -5.06 -14.23
CA PHE A 4 3.51 -5.92 -13.36
C PHE A 4 4.34 -6.46 -12.20
N ILE A 5 3.64 -6.94 -11.17
CA ILE A 5 4.21 -7.83 -10.16
C ILE A 5 3.57 -9.22 -10.30
N THR A 6 4.25 -10.25 -9.82
CA THR A 6 3.71 -11.62 -9.80
C THR A 6 3.44 -12.07 -8.39
N LYS A 7 2.29 -12.70 -8.16
CA LYS A 7 1.97 -13.39 -6.90
C LYS A 7 1.47 -14.80 -7.17
N LEU A 8 1.69 -15.70 -6.20
CA LEU A 8 1.00 -16.99 -6.20
C LEU A 8 -0.46 -16.77 -5.80
N ALA A 9 -1.39 -17.55 -6.37
CA ALA A 9 -2.82 -17.38 -6.13
C ALA A 9 -3.18 -17.40 -4.62
N TYR A 10 -2.51 -18.23 -3.81
CA TYR A 10 -2.74 -18.28 -2.36
C TYR A 10 -2.29 -17.02 -1.60
N GLN A 11 -1.46 -16.17 -2.21
CA GLN A 11 -0.94 -14.93 -1.63
C GLN A 11 -1.78 -13.70 -1.98
N LEU A 12 -2.84 -13.88 -2.78
CA LEU A 12 -3.73 -12.79 -3.14
C LEU A 12 -4.46 -12.26 -1.92
N ILE A 13 -4.60 -10.94 -1.86
CA ILE A 13 -5.38 -10.24 -0.85
C ILE A 13 -6.49 -9.41 -1.50
N PRO A 14 -7.59 -9.11 -0.78
CA PRO A 14 -8.60 -8.18 -1.27
C PRO A 14 -7.97 -6.86 -1.74
N GLY A 15 -8.40 -6.38 -2.91
CA GLY A 15 -7.88 -5.18 -3.56
C GLY A 15 -6.74 -5.42 -4.56
N ASP A 16 -6.08 -6.59 -4.54
CA ASP A 16 -5.06 -6.95 -5.53
C ASP A 16 -5.65 -6.88 -6.94
N GLN A 17 -5.02 -6.09 -7.83
CA GLN A 17 -5.49 -5.84 -9.19
C GLN A 17 -4.96 -6.92 -10.14
N VAL A 18 -5.66 -8.05 -10.26
CA VAL A 18 -5.24 -9.19 -11.07
C VAL A 18 -5.46 -8.90 -12.56
N GLN A 19 -4.44 -9.13 -13.38
CA GLN A 19 -4.54 -9.07 -14.83
C GLN A 19 -5.30 -10.30 -15.34
N LEU A 20 -6.44 -10.10 -15.99
CA LEU A 20 -7.33 -11.19 -16.41
C LEU A 20 -6.69 -12.10 -17.47
N ALA A 21 -5.82 -11.55 -18.32
CA ALA A 21 -5.08 -12.34 -19.31
C ALA A 21 -3.93 -13.18 -18.71
N SER A 22 -3.67 -13.08 -17.41
CA SER A 22 -2.56 -13.83 -16.77
C SER A 22 -2.87 -15.30 -16.51
N HIS A 23 -4.14 -15.71 -16.63
CA HIS A 23 -4.56 -17.10 -16.42
C HIS A 23 -5.70 -17.50 -17.38
N PRO A 24 -5.71 -18.72 -17.95
CA PRO A 24 -6.75 -19.16 -18.87
C PRO A 24 -8.18 -19.04 -18.31
N ASP A 25 -8.37 -19.41 -17.04
CA ASP A 25 -9.68 -19.37 -16.38
C ASP A 25 -10.18 -17.95 -16.08
N LEU A 26 -9.31 -16.94 -16.17
CA LEU A 26 -9.66 -15.53 -16.01
C LEU A 26 -9.82 -14.82 -17.36
N GLN A 27 -9.18 -15.35 -18.41
CA GLN A 27 -9.13 -14.72 -19.73
C GLN A 27 -10.50 -14.60 -20.38
N ALA A 28 -11.41 -15.55 -20.10
CA ALA A 28 -12.78 -15.51 -20.63
C ALA A 28 -13.59 -14.28 -20.16
N SER A 29 -13.17 -13.65 -19.06
CA SER A 29 -13.78 -12.44 -18.52
C SER A 29 -13.06 -11.16 -18.92
N ALA A 30 -11.93 -11.26 -19.64
CA ALA A 30 -11.21 -10.11 -20.14
C ALA A 30 -11.96 -9.46 -21.31
N THR A 31 -12.09 -8.14 -21.27
CA THR A 31 -12.62 -7.33 -22.39
C THR A 31 -11.60 -6.25 -22.74
N GLU A 32 -11.80 -5.57 -23.89
CA GLU A 32 -10.94 -4.42 -24.25
C GLU A 32 -10.95 -3.33 -23.16
N GLU A 33 -12.09 -3.14 -22.49
CA GLU A 33 -12.26 -2.14 -21.42
C GLU A 33 -11.82 -2.65 -20.04
N ARG A 34 -11.70 -3.98 -19.87
CA ARG A 34 -11.42 -4.62 -18.59
C ARG A 34 -10.28 -5.62 -18.72
N THR A 35 -9.07 -5.13 -18.51
CA THR A 35 -7.84 -5.94 -18.52
C THR A 35 -7.40 -6.40 -17.13
N HIS A 36 -7.88 -5.72 -16.08
CA HIS A 36 -7.59 -6.02 -14.69
C HIS A 36 -8.88 -6.04 -13.87
N SER A 37 -8.86 -6.77 -12.76
CA SER A 37 -9.94 -6.74 -11.78
C SER A 37 -9.42 -6.88 -10.35
N PRO A 38 -9.95 -6.11 -9.39
CA PRO A 38 -9.66 -6.32 -7.98
C PRO A 38 -10.15 -7.69 -7.50
N VAL A 39 -9.35 -8.33 -6.66
CA VAL A 39 -9.81 -9.42 -5.79
C VAL A 39 -10.80 -8.84 -4.78
N GLU A 40 -12.00 -9.41 -4.76
CA GLU A 40 -13.02 -9.10 -3.76
C GLU A 40 -12.92 -10.07 -2.59
N ILE A 41 -12.74 -11.36 -2.88
CA ILE A 41 -12.60 -12.42 -1.88
C ILE A 41 -11.42 -13.32 -2.27
N ALA A 42 -10.48 -13.50 -1.35
CA ALA A 42 -9.47 -14.54 -1.41
C ALA A 42 -9.86 -15.67 -0.45
N GLY A 43 -10.15 -16.86 -0.99
CA GLY A 43 -10.51 -18.03 -0.21
C GLY A 43 -9.33 -18.65 0.53
N ARG A 44 -9.59 -19.78 1.20
CA ARG A 44 -8.54 -20.59 1.82
C ARG A 44 -8.11 -21.70 0.86
N VAL A 45 -6.85 -22.13 0.99
CA VAL A 45 -6.34 -23.27 0.25
C VAL A 45 -6.97 -24.55 0.80
N ILE A 46 -7.59 -25.35 -0.08
CA ILE A 46 -8.14 -26.67 0.21
C ILE A 46 -7.65 -27.60 -0.89
N ASP A 47 -6.95 -28.68 -0.51
CA ASP A 47 -6.40 -29.68 -1.43
C ASP A 47 -5.56 -29.09 -2.58
N GLY A 48 -4.81 -28.02 -2.29
CA GLY A 48 -3.95 -27.35 -3.28
C GLY A 48 -4.69 -26.43 -4.24
N LEU A 49 -6.00 -26.22 -4.07
CA LEU A 49 -6.81 -25.26 -4.81
C LEU A 49 -7.20 -24.08 -3.94
N ILE A 50 -7.43 -22.93 -4.57
CA ILE A 50 -7.99 -21.74 -3.93
C ILE A 50 -9.16 -21.21 -4.74
N SER A 51 -10.24 -20.84 -4.04
CA SER A 51 -11.36 -20.12 -4.64
C SER A 51 -11.10 -18.62 -4.49
N ILE A 52 -11.11 -17.88 -5.59
CA ILE A 52 -11.04 -16.41 -5.57
C ILE A 52 -12.29 -15.84 -6.23
N ARG A 53 -12.75 -14.69 -5.76
CA ARG A 53 -13.77 -13.88 -6.43
C ARG A 53 -13.17 -12.54 -6.79
N LEU A 54 -13.17 -12.23 -8.09
CA LEU A 54 -12.87 -10.89 -8.58
C LEU A 54 -14.19 -10.10 -8.62
N VAL A 55 -14.13 -8.78 -8.45
CA VAL A 55 -15.33 -7.93 -8.49
C VAL A 55 -16.15 -8.21 -9.75
N ASP A 56 -17.48 -8.21 -9.69
CA ASP A 56 -18.37 -8.45 -10.84
C ASP A 56 -18.07 -9.73 -11.64
N MET A 57 -17.51 -10.76 -10.99
CA MET A 57 -17.22 -12.06 -11.59
C MET A 57 -17.71 -13.18 -10.68
N GLU A 58 -18.05 -14.31 -11.29
CA GLU A 58 -18.29 -15.54 -10.55
C GLU A 58 -16.99 -16.04 -9.91
N PRO A 59 -17.07 -16.76 -8.76
CA PRO A 59 -15.89 -17.37 -8.16
C PRO A 59 -15.17 -18.31 -9.11
N VAL A 60 -13.84 -18.21 -9.14
CA VAL A 60 -12.95 -19.06 -9.95
C VAL A 60 -12.11 -19.92 -9.02
N LEU A 61 -11.93 -21.19 -9.39
CA LEU A 61 -11.00 -22.10 -8.71
C LEU A 61 -9.68 -22.10 -9.46
N LEU A 62 -8.59 -21.80 -8.74
CA LEU A 62 -7.23 -21.81 -9.25
C LEU A 62 -6.38 -22.80 -8.46
N GLY A 63 -5.29 -23.27 -9.06
CA GLY A 63 -4.20 -23.89 -8.31
C GLY A 63 -3.60 -22.89 -7.34
N ALA A 64 -3.37 -23.30 -6.09
CA ALA A 64 -2.81 -22.41 -5.07
C ALA A 64 -1.47 -21.79 -5.50
N ASN A 65 -0.67 -22.53 -6.28
CA ASN A 65 0.64 -22.12 -6.78
C ASN A 65 0.59 -21.52 -8.19
N ASP A 66 -0.59 -21.24 -8.74
CA ASP A 66 -0.69 -20.56 -10.03
C ASP A 66 -0.12 -19.15 -9.88
N VAL A 67 0.75 -18.76 -10.81
CA VAL A 67 1.39 -17.44 -10.82
C VAL A 67 0.51 -16.48 -11.60
N LEU A 68 0.03 -15.43 -10.92
CA LEU A 68 -0.81 -14.40 -11.50
C LEU A 68 -0.01 -13.12 -11.65
N LYS A 69 -0.27 -12.38 -12.74
CA LYS A 69 0.25 -11.02 -12.93
C LYS A 69 -0.73 -10.02 -12.35
N LEU A 70 -0.22 -9.04 -11.63
CA LEU A 70 -1.01 -7.97 -11.02
C LEU A 70 -0.52 -6.63 -11.54
N LYS A 71 -1.45 -5.66 -11.63
CA LYS A 71 -1.10 -4.26 -11.83
C LYS A 71 -0.21 -3.81 -10.68
N VAL A 72 0.86 -3.10 -11.03
CA VAL A 72 1.78 -2.54 -10.03
C VAL A 72 1.05 -1.49 -9.19
N PRO A 73 1.09 -1.58 -7.84
CA PRO A 73 0.64 -0.50 -6.98
C PRO A 73 1.35 0.81 -7.31
N ALA A 74 0.61 1.92 -7.36
CA ALA A 74 1.13 3.21 -7.83
C ALA A 74 2.36 3.71 -7.06
N ILE A 75 2.44 3.41 -5.75
CA ILE A 75 3.60 3.79 -4.93
C ILE A 75 4.90 3.09 -5.38
N LEU A 76 4.82 1.89 -5.97
CA LEU A 76 6.00 1.20 -6.52
C LEU A 76 6.45 1.80 -7.86
N GLU A 77 5.54 2.46 -8.58
CA GLU A 77 5.84 3.20 -9.82
C GLU A 77 6.37 4.61 -9.55
N PHE A 78 6.31 5.08 -8.29
CA PHE A 78 6.82 6.39 -7.91
C PHE A 78 8.30 6.53 -8.34
N PRO A 79 8.67 7.58 -9.08
CA PRO A 79 9.93 7.59 -9.84
C PRO A 79 11.16 7.77 -8.97
N HIS A 80 11.01 8.38 -7.80
CA HIS A 80 12.12 8.67 -6.90
C HIS A 80 12.24 7.64 -5.78
N ARG A 81 13.43 7.58 -5.17
CA ARG A 81 13.64 6.81 -3.95
C ARG A 81 12.95 7.52 -2.79
N LEU A 82 12.05 6.81 -2.11
CA LEU A 82 11.46 7.27 -0.85
C LEU A 82 12.54 7.28 0.25
N LEU A 83 12.55 8.33 1.05
CA LEU A 83 13.48 8.54 2.15
C LEU A 83 12.71 9.04 3.37
N LEU A 84 13.31 8.87 4.54
CA LEU A 84 12.79 9.41 5.79
C LEU A 84 13.49 10.74 6.09
N THR A 85 12.73 11.67 6.65
CA THR A 85 13.22 12.94 7.17
C THR A 85 12.53 13.22 8.49
N GLU A 86 13.25 13.82 9.43
CA GLU A 86 12.62 14.32 10.67
C GLU A 86 11.94 15.65 10.39
N ASN A 87 10.77 15.84 10.99
CA ASN A 87 10.13 17.14 11.12
C ASN A 87 10.69 17.84 12.35
N ASP A 88 11.36 18.97 12.12
CA ASP A 88 12.08 19.73 13.14
C ASP A 88 11.15 20.30 14.24
N ALA A 89 9.83 20.34 14.01
CA ALA A 89 8.86 20.90 14.94
C ALA A 89 8.38 19.89 16.01
N ASP A 90 8.31 18.61 15.67
CA ASP A 90 7.61 17.61 16.49
C ASP A 90 8.28 16.22 16.53
N GLU A 91 9.50 16.10 16.00
CA GLU A 91 10.33 14.87 15.95
C GLU A 91 9.66 13.70 15.21
N ARG A 92 8.59 13.97 14.46
CA ARG A 92 7.91 12.96 13.64
C ARG A 92 8.70 12.71 12.37
N LEU A 93 8.89 11.44 12.01
CA LEU A 93 9.47 11.07 10.72
C LEU A 93 8.44 11.27 9.61
N GLU A 94 8.82 11.82 8.47
CA GLU A 94 7.95 11.99 7.30
C GLU A 94 8.54 11.28 6.08
N VAL A 95 7.67 10.85 5.15
CA VAL A 95 8.12 10.30 3.88
C VAL A 95 8.45 11.46 2.94
N GLY A 96 9.74 11.62 2.64
CA GLY A 96 10.22 12.47 1.56
C GLY A 96 10.70 11.63 0.37
N PHE A 97 11.23 12.30 -0.65
CA PHE A 97 11.89 11.63 -1.76
C PHE A 97 13.19 12.32 -2.17
N ALA A 98 14.13 11.51 -2.65
CA ALA A 98 15.41 12.01 -3.14
C ALA A 98 15.24 12.77 -4.46
N PHE A 99 15.69 14.03 -4.50
CA PHE A 99 15.75 14.82 -5.73
C PHE A 99 16.95 15.76 -5.70
N ARG A 100 17.86 15.62 -6.67
CA ARG A 100 19.08 16.45 -6.84
C ARG A 100 19.80 16.76 -5.52
N ASP A 101 20.47 15.75 -4.97
CA ASP A 101 21.26 15.82 -3.72
C ASP A 101 20.51 16.33 -2.49
N SER A 102 19.19 16.48 -2.57
CA SER A 102 18.32 16.96 -1.50
C SER A 102 17.18 15.98 -1.24
N ILE A 103 16.59 16.06 -0.05
CA ILE A 103 15.34 15.38 0.27
C ILE A 103 14.22 16.40 0.13
N VAL A 104 13.31 16.15 -0.80
CA VAL A 104 12.09 16.95 -0.95
C VAL A 104 11.06 16.36 -0.01
N ARG A 105 10.70 17.14 1.00
CA ARG A 105 9.55 16.88 1.88
C ARG A 105 8.28 17.30 1.15
N ASP A 106 7.13 16.84 1.62
CA ASP A 106 5.82 17.37 1.23
C ASP A 106 5.66 18.81 1.74
N ASN A 107 6.44 19.73 1.17
CA ASN A 107 6.43 21.14 1.53
C ASN A 107 5.23 21.79 0.80
N LEU A 108 4.02 21.54 1.35
CA LEU A 108 2.87 22.46 1.50
C LEU A 108 1.54 21.68 1.62
N VAL A 109 1.24 21.13 2.80
CA VAL A 109 -0.15 20.91 3.20
C VAL A 109 -0.68 22.23 3.80
N SER A 110 -0.93 23.23 2.97
CA SER A 110 -1.76 24.38 3.35
C SER A 110 -3.03 24.34 2.51
N GLU A 111 -4.10 23.77 3.08
CA GLU A 111 -5.51 23.85 2.63
C GLU A 111 -5.83 23.68 1.12
N GLY A 112 -4.89 23.18 0.31
CA GLY A 112 -5.09 23.06 -1.14
C GLY A 112 -3.89 22.43 -1.85
N ASN A 113 -3.69 21.12 -1.69
CA ASN A 113 -3.08 20.15 -2.64
C ASN A 113 -1.98 20.61 -3.60
N THR A 114 -1.12 21.57 -3.24
CA THR A 114 -0.16 22.17 -4.17
C THR A 114 1.21 22.17 -3.54
N PHE A 115 2.15 21.44 -4.14
CA PHE A 115 3.57 21.57 -3.81
C PHE A 115 4.01 23.03 -3.93
N SER A 116 4.93 23.45 -3.07
CA SER A 116 5.62 24.75 -3.15
C SER A 116 6.22 25.06 -4.54
N HIS A 117 6.45 24.02 -5.34
CA HIS A 117 6.87 24.11 -6.73
C HIS A 117 6.04 23.17 -7.62
N PRO A 118 5.79 23.52 -8.89
CA PRO A 118 5.17 22.62 -9.87
C PRO A 118 5.77 21.20 -9.88
N LEU A 119 4.90 20.18 -9.97
CA LEU A 119 5.26 18.76 -9.95
C LEU A 119 6.27 18.35 -11.03
N ASP A 120 6.17 18.97 -12.19
CA ASP A 120 7.01 18.73 -13.37
C ASP A 120 8.48 19.08 -13.12
N ILE A 121 8.79 20.04 -12.24
CA ILE A 121 10.16 20.33 -11.80
C ILE A 121 10.79 19.09 -11.16
N TYR A 122 9.98 18.32 -10.43
CA TYR A 122 10.39 17.06 -9.81
C TYR A 122 10.24 15.86 -10.75
N GLY A 123 9.76 16.03 -11.98
CA GLY A 123 9.43 14.90 -12.86
C GLY A 123 8.28 14.04 -12.33
N LEU A 124 7.36 14.63 -11.55
CA LEU A 124 6.20 13.94 -11.00
C LEU A 124 4.95 14.24 -11.83
N THR A 125 4.08 13.25 -11.93
CA THR A 125 2.72 13.41 -12.45
C THR A 125 1.73 13.59 -11.29
N PRO A 126 0.48 14.03 -11.54
CA PRO A 126 -0.56 14.06 -10.52
C PRO A 126 -0.81 12.69 -9.86
N GLU A 127 -0.69 11.61 -10.62
CA GLU A 127 -0.84 10.24 -10.12
C GLU A 127 0.28 9.86 -9.15
N ASN A 128 1.52 10.26 -9.45
CA ASN A 128 2.66 10.03 -8.54
C ASN A 128 2.46 10.78 -7.21
N HIS A 129 1.99 12.02 -7.28
CA HIS A 129 1.65 12.78 -6.08
C HIS A 129 0.54 12.10 -5.29
N LYS A 130 -0.55 11.73 -5.95
CA LYS A 130 -1.66 11.03 -5.31
C LYS A 130 -1.19 9.73 -4.64
N ALA A 131 -0.32 8.96 -5.29
CA ALA A 131 0.24 7.74 -4.71
C ALA A 131 1.02 8.02 -3.42
N LEU A 132 1.81 9.10 -3.36
CA LEU A 132 2.54 9.49 -2.16
C LEU A 132 1.60 9.94 -1.01
N VAL A 133 0.56 10.69 -1.34
CA VAL A 133 -0.47 11.13 -0.37
C VAL A 133 -1.24 9.93 0.18
N ASP A 134 -1.73 9.06 -0.71
CA ASP A 134 -2.45 7.84 -0.33
C ASP A 134 -1.57 6.92 0.52
N PHE A 135 -0.26 6.84 0.24
CA PHE A 135 0.69 6.05 1.03
C PHE A 135 0.92 6.63 2.44
N ASN A 136 1.10 7.96 2.57
CA ASN A 136 1.19 8.60 3.89
C ASN A 136 -0.10 8.40 4.70
N LYS A 137 -1.26 8.54 4.05
CA LYS A 137 -2.55 8.27 4.69
C LYS A 137 -2.65 6.81 5.17
N ALA A 138 -2.22 5.85 4.35
CA ALA A 138 -2.23 4.44 4.74
C ALA A 138 -1.31 4.16 5.96
N ILE A 139 -0.20 4.89 6.10
CA ILE A 139 0.65 4.83 7.29
C ILE A 139 -0.08 5.39 8.51
N ASP A 140 -0.73 6.54 8.39
CA ASP A 140 -1.48 7.15 9.49
C ASP A 140 -2.64 6.25 9.95
N ASP A 141 -3.40 5.69 9.01
CA ASP A 141 -4.47 4.72 9.29
C ASP A 141 -3.89 3.46 9.97
N ALA A 142 -2.72 2.97 9.53
CA ALA A 142 -2.04 1.82 10.15
C ALA A 142 -1.53 2.10 11.58
N VAL A 143 -1.16 3.34 11.90
CA VAL A 143 -0.79 3.75 13.27
C VAL A 143 -1.99 3.63 14.20
N GLU A 144 -3.14 4.15 13.77
CA GLU A 144 -4.38 4.04 14.55
C GLU A 144 -4.78 2.58 14.75
N ASP A 145 -4.74 1.77 13.69
CA ASP A 145 -5.04 0.34 13.77
C ASP A 145 -4.08 -0.41 14.70
N ALA A 146 -2.77 -0.10 14.66
CA ALA A 146 -1.78 -0.72 15.52
C ALA A 146 -2.02 -0.38 17.00
N ILE A 147 -2.31 0.89 17.31
CA ILE A 147 -2.63 1.35 18.66
C ILE A 147 -3.91 0.67 19.16
N ASN A 148 -4.96 0.63 18.33
CA ASN A 148 -6.24 0.04 18.68
C ASN A 148 -6.14 -1.47 18.91
N ALA A 149 -5.44 -2.19 18.02
CA ALA A 149 -5.22 -3.63 18.14
C ALA A 149 -4.42 -3.97 19.40
N PHE A 150 -3.36 -3.21 19.69
CA PHE A 150 -2.56 -3.38 20.89
C PHE A 150 -3.40 -3.13 22.16
N ALA A 151 -4.12 -2.01 22.21
CA ALA A 151 -4.95 -1.64 23.34
C ALA A 151 -6.03 -2.69 23.62
N LEU A 152 -6.75 -3.12 22.58
CA LEU A 152 -7.79 -4.15 22.68
C LEU A 152 -7.25 -5.48 23.20
N GLY A 153 -6.07 -5.90 22.72
CA GLY A 153 -5.40 -7.12 23.17
C GLY A 153 -5.14 -7.13 24.68
N ILE A 154 -4.63 -6.03 25.23
CA ILE A 154 -4.37 -5.87 26.67
C ILE A 154 -5.67 -5.74 27.46
N GLN A 155 -6.61 -4.93 26.97
CA GLN A 155 -7.94 -4.69 27.56
C GLN A 155 -8.71 -6.00 27.79
N ASN A 156 -8.71 -6.87 26.79
CA ASN A 156 -9.33 -8.20 26.89
C ASN A 156 -8.70 -9.06 27.99
N HIS A 157 -7.39 -8.94 28.24
CA HIS A 157 -6.71 -9.71 29.30
C HIS A 157 -6.97 -9.16 30.71
N VAL A 158 -7.16 -7.84 30.84
CA VAL A 158 -7.43 -7.21 32.13
C VAL A 158 -8.93 -7.06 32.44
N GLY A 159 -9.80 -7.48 31.51
CA GLY A 159 -11.26 -7.43 31.68
C GLY A 159 -11.85 -6.03 31.61
N CYS A 160 -11.20 -5.09 30.92
CA CYS A 160 -11.65 -3.71 30.73
C CYS A 160 -11.91 -3.47 29.24
N THR A 161 -13.04 -2.88 28.87
CA THR A 161 -13.43 -2.69 27.45
C THR A 161 -13.85 -1.26 27.11
N ASP A 162 -13.61 -0.29 28.00
CA ASP A 162 -14.12 1.07 27.85
C ASP A 162 -13.22 2.00 27.01
N GLY A 163 -12.02 1.56 26.64
CA GLY A 163 -11.09 2.33 25.81
C GLY A 163 -10.43 3.54 26.49
N GLY A 164 -10.89 3.93 27.69
CA GLY A 164 -10.58 5.23 28.28
C GLY A 164 -9.10 5.42 28.61
N PHE A 165 -8.46 4.37 29.12
CA PHE A 165 -7.03 4.40 29.47
C PHE A 165 -6.13 4.47 28.22
N ALA A 166 -6.52 3.81 27.12
CA ALA A 166 -5.79 3.92 25.85
C ALA A 166 -5.86 5.35 25.31
N GLY A 167 -7.04 5.97 25.37
CA GLY A 167 -7.21 7.37 25.00
C GLY A 167 -6.34 8.32 25.83
N GLN A 168 -6.16 8.09 27.13
CA GLN A 168 -5.26 8.93 27.97
C GLN A 168 -3.78 8.81 27.61
N ILE A 169 -3.37 7.60 27.20
CA ILE A 169 -1.97 7.30 26.88
C ILE A 169 -1.61 7.79 25.49
N PHE A 170 -2.46 7.54 24.50
CA PHE A 170 -2.21 7.83 23.09
C PHE A 170 -2.83 9.14 22.60
N SER A 171 -3.47 9.94 23.47
CA SER A 171 -3.80 11.34 23.18
C SER A 171 -2.59 12.27 23.16
N HIS A 172 -1.41 11.78 23.59
CA HIS A 172 -0.17 12.53 23.57
C HIS A 172 0.61 12.21 22.30
N ASP A 173 0.87 13.24 21.49
CA ASP A 173 1.54 13.15 20.18
C ASP A 173 2.86 12.37 20.24
N ALA A 174 3.66 12.54 21.28
CA ALA A 174 4.96 11.87 21.41
C ALA A 174 4.89 10.33 21.32
N ARG A 175 3.85 9.69 21.90
CA ARG A 175 3.72 8.22 21.85
C ARG A 175 3.19 7.75 20.50
N VAL A 176 2.27 8.51 19.92
CA VAL A 176 1.78 8.27 18.55
C VAL A 176 2.94 8.41 17.56
N HIS A 177 3.81 9.41 17.74
CA HIS A 177 4.99 9.62 16.92
C HIS A 177 5.97 8.45 17.00
N GLN A 178 6.17 7.86 18.19
CA GLN A 178 7.01 6.66 18.32
C GLN A 178 6.47 5.46 17.54
N VAL A 179 5.16 5.19 17.63
CA VAL A 179 4.53 4.10 16.86
C VAL A 179 4.62 4.40 15.37
N ARG A 180 4.33 5.64 14.98
CA ARG A 180 4.41 6.10 13.59
C ARG A 180 5.82 5.98 13.02
N ASN A 181 6.83 6.40 13.75
CA ASN A 181 8.24 6.34 13.35
C ASN A 181 8.68 4.89 13.09
N ALA A 182 8.22 3.93 13.91
CA ALA A 182 8.50 2.51 13.66
C ALA A 182 7.78 1.99 12.39
N LEU A 183 6.51 2.35 12.19
CA LEU A 183 5.73 1.87 11.04
C LEU A 183 6.18 2.49 9.71
N ILE A 184 6.52 3.78 9.69
CA ILE A 184 6.99 4.47 8.48
C ILE A 184 8.36 3.95 8.02
N GLU A 185 9.25 3.61 8.96
CA GLU A 185 10.53 2.95 8.65
C GLU A 185 10.32 1.61 7.95
N TYR A 186 9.45 0.77 8.50
CA TYR A 186 9.08 -0.49 7.87
C TYR A 186 8.46 -0.25 6.48
N ALA A 187 7.52 0.67 6.36
CA ALA A 187 6.79 0.92 5.12
C ALA A 187 7.73 1.37 3.97
N VAL A 188 8.68 2.27 4.24
CA VAL A 188 9.66 2.72 3.23
C VAL A 188 10.61 1.59 2.82
N LEU A 189 11.04 0.76 3.77
CA LEU A 189 11.86 -0.41 3.47
C LEU A 189 11.10 -1.45 2.65
N GLU A 190 9.82 -1.69 2.97
CA GLU A 190 8.95 -2.63 2.26
C GLU A 190 8.73 -2.19 0.80
N VAL A 191 8.49 -0.90 0.56
CA VAL A 191 8.41 -0.33 -0.79
C VAL A 191 9.73 -0.55 -1.53
N GLY A 192 10.86 -0.22 -0.90
CA GLY A 192 12.19 -0.39 -1.50
C GLY A 192 12.52 -1.85 -1.85
N PHE A 193 12.15 -2.79 -0.97
CA PHE A 193 12.31 -4.22 -1.18
C PHE A 193 11.42 -4.71 -2.31
N THR A 194 10.13 -4.36 -2.26
CA THR A 194 9.10 -4.82 -3.21
C THR A 194 9.33 -4.26 -4.61
N LYS A 195 9.87 -3.05 -4.74
CA LYS A 195 10.17 -2.46 -6.05
C LYS A 195 11.12 -3.31 -6.90
N ASN A 196 11.97 -4.13 -6.28
CA ASN A 196 12.86 -5.07 -6.98
C ASN A 196 12.11 -6.25 -7.63
N SER A 197 10.84 -6.48 -7.27
CA SER A 197 10.00 -7.52 -7.84
C SER A 197 9.19 -7.06 -9.07
N VAL A 198 9.22 -5.75 -9.37
CA VAL A 198 8.52 -5.18 -10.54
C VAL A 198 9.19 -5.64 -11.82
N GLN A 199 8.39 -6.21 -12.71
CA GLN A 199 8.82 -6.72 -14.01
C GLN A 199 8.24 -5.86 -15.14
N THR A 200 8.91 -5.84 -16.29
CA THR A 200 8.47 -5.08 -17.47
C THR A 200 8.39 -6.00 -18.68
N GLU A 201 7.24 -6.02 -19.36
CA GLU A 201 7.07 -6.71 -20.64
C GLU A 201 6.97 -5.69 -21.78
N SER A 202 7.67 -6.00 -22.87
CA SER A 202 7.58 -5.25 -24.13
C SER A 202 6.42 -5.81 -24.95
N SER A 203 5.49 -4.96 -25.33
CA SER A 203 4.44 -5.31 -26.29
C SER A 203 5.10 -5.43 -27.66
N SER A 204 5.30 -6.67 -28.12
CA SER A 204 5.77 -7.01 -29.47
C SER A 204 4.69 -6.82 -30.51
#